data_AF-A0A2V8HW51-F1
#
_entry.id   AF-A0A2V8HW51-F1
#
_cell.length_a   1.000
_cell.length_b   1.000
_cell.length_c   1.000
_cell.angle_alpha   90.00
_cell.angle_beta   90.00
_cell.angle_gamma   90.00
#
_symmetry.space_group_name_H-M   'P 1'
#
loop_
_entity.id
_entity.type
_entity.pdbx_description
1 polymer ?
#
loop_
_entity_poly.entity_id
_entity_poly.type
_entity_poly.pdbx_seq_one_letter_code
_entity_poly.pdbx_strand_id
1 'polypeptide(L)' 'MAVTKAPEGDFGSRMRHAREQRGVSLRQIAEATKIGISALEALERNDISRLPGGIFSRAFVRSYAAEIGVDPEQTVRK' A
#
# COMPACT_ATOMS: atom_id res chain seq x y z
N MET A 1 -8.21 21.77 -15.61
CA MET A 1 -7.14 21.10 -14.83
C MET A 1 -7.82 20.42 -13.66
N ALA A 2 -8.13 19.13 -13.79
CA ALA A 2 -8.83 18.39 -12.74
C ALA A 2 -7.80 18.01 -11.67
N VAL A 3 -7.88 18.68 -10.52
CA VAL A 3 -7.20 18.25 -9.29
C VAL A 3 -7.97 17.02 -8.81
N THR A 4 -7.46 15.82 -9.10
CA THR A 4 -7.98 14.58 -8.52
C THR A 4 -7.64 14.56 -7.03
N LYS A 5 -8.57 15.09 -6.22
CA LYS A 5 -8.57 14.95 -4.76
C LYS A 5 -8.53 13.45 -4.44
N ALA A 6 -7.49 13.00 -3.75
CA ALA A 6 -7.39 11.61 -3.28
C ALA A 6 -8.67 11.27 -2.47
N PRO A 7 -9.20 10.03 -2.56
CA PRO A 7 -10.42 9.67 -1.86
C PRO A 7 -10.25 9.88 -0.35
N GLU A 8 -11.27 10.45 0.29
CA GLU A 8 -11.36 10.73 1.73
C GLU A 8 -11.47 9.42 2.54
N GLY A 9 -10.42 8.60 2.50
CA GLY A 9 -10.28 7.37 3.25
C GLY A 9 -8.99 7.36 4.08
N ASP A 10 -8.95 6.47 5.07
CA ASP A 10 -7.75 6.17 5.83
C ASP A 10 -6.60 5.65 4.94
N PHE A 11 -5.42 5.44 5.52
CA PHE A 11 -4.23 5.05 4.77
C PHE A 11 -4.46 3.82 3.88
N GLY A 12 -4.95 2.73 4.47
CA GLY A 12 -5.21 1.48 3.76
C GLY A 12 -6.20 1.65 2.61
N SER A 13 -7.28 2.42 2.81
CA SER A 13 -8.26 2.71 1.77
C SER A 13 -7.65 3.46 0.59
N ARG A 14 -6.75 4.43 0.84
CA ARG A 14 -6.05 5.17 -0.22
C ARG A 14 -5.12 4.28 -1.02
N MET A 15 -4.37 3.40 -0.35
CA MET A 15 -3.45 2.46 -1.02
C MET A 15 -4.22 1.47 -1.89
N ARG A 16 -5.33 0.91 -1.35
CA ARG A 16 -6.23 0.05 -2.11
C ARG A 16 -6.78 0.73 -3.35
N HIS A 17 -7.25 1.97 -3.20
CA HIS A 17 -7.81 2.71 -4.32
C HIS A 17 -6.77 2.97 -5.41
N ALA A 18 -5.55 3.38 -5.05
CA ALA A 18 -4.46 3.57 -6.00
C ALA A 18 -4.10 2.27 -6.74
N ARG A 19 -4.09 1.14 -6.03
CA ARG A 19 -3.91 -0.19 -6.64
C ARG A 19 -5.02 -0.52 -7.66
N GLU A 20 -6.27 -0.33 -7.26
CA GLU A 20 -7.44 -0.62 -8.11
C GLU A 20 -7.47 0.28 -9.34
N GLN A 21 -7.12 1.57 -9.22
CA GLN A 21 -6.98 2.49 -10.35
C GLN A 21 -5.90 2.05 -11.36
N ARG A 22 -4.83 1.41 -10.89
CA ARG A 22 -3.80 0.80 -11.74
C ARG A 22 -4.21 -0.54 -12.37
N GLY A 23 -5.31 -1.14 -11.92
CA GLY A 23 -5.76 -2.44 -12.40
C GLY A 23 -4.84 -3.62 -12.04
N VAL A 24 -4.01 -3.48 -11.00
CA VAL A 24 -3.10 -4.55 -10.56
C VAL A 24 -3.68 -5.32 -9.37
N SER A 25 -3.52 -6.64 -9.40
CA SER A 25 -3.98 -7.52 -8.32
C SER A 25 -2.98 -7.60 -7.17
N LEU A 26 -3.46 -7.95 -5.98
CA LEU A 26 -2.59 -8.25 -4.83
C LEU A 26 -1.62 -9.41 -5.11
N ARG A 27 -2.02 -10.37 -5.96
CA ARG A 27 -1.12 -11.46 -6.38
C ARG A 27 0.07 -10.95 -7.19
N GLN A 28 -0.16 -10.06 -8.16
CA GLN A 28 0.92 -9.47 -8.96
C GLN A 28 1.90 -8.68 -8.08
N ILE A 29 1.38 -7.90 -7.12
CA ILE A 29 2.23 -7.18 -6.17
C ILE A 29 3.01 -8.14 -5.27
N ALA A 30 2.37 -9.21 -4.79
CA ALA A 30 3.04 -10.22 -3.97
C ALA A 30 4.19 -10.90 -4.74
N GLU A 31 3.98 -11.19 -6.03
CA GLU A 31 5.01 -11.76 -6.90
C GLU A 31 6.19 -10.80 -7.11
N ALA A 32 5.92 -9.52 -7.32
CA ALA A 32 6.93 -8.48 -7.55
C ALA A 32 7.73 -8.14 -6.26
N THR A 33 7.03 -7.98 -5.14
CA THR A 33 7.60 -7.46 -3.89
C THR A 33 8.04 -8.53 -2.90
N LYS A 34 7.62 -9.79 -3.11
CA LYS A 34 7.76 -10.92 -2.17
C LYS A 34 7.04 -10.71 -0.82
N ILE A 35 6.14 -9.73 -0.75
CA ILE A 35 5.26 -9.53 0.40
C ILE A 35 4.07 -10.49 0.27
N GLY A 36 3.78 -11.25 1.32
CA GLY A 36 2.62 -12.15 1.32
C GLY A 36 1.30 -11.40 1.15
N ILE A 37 0.34 -11.99 0.41
CA ILE A 37 -0.97 -11.40 0.16
C ILE A 37 -1.66 -10.97 1.48
N SER A 38 -1.60 -11.79 2.52
CA SER A 38 -2.19 -11.48 3.83
C SER A 38 -1.64 -10.18 4.46
N ALA A 39 -0.37 -9.85 4.22
CA ALA A 39 0.24 -8.62 4.70
C ALA A 39 -0.20 -7.40 3.86
N LEU A 40 -0.37 -7.58 2.54
CA LEU A 40 -0.92 -6.53 1.67
C LEU A 40 -2.39 -6.25 2.02
N GLU A 41 -3.20 -7.28 2.28
CA GLU A 41 -4.57 -7.14 2.76
C GLU A 41 -4.63 -6.48 4.14
N ALA A 42 -3.66 -6.75 5.02
CA ALA A 42 -3.57 -6.08 6.32
C ALA A 42 -3.25 -4.59 6.15
N LEU A 43 -2.34 -4.23 5.23
CA LEU A 43 -2.05 -2.83 4.88
C LEU A 43 -3.29 -2.11 4.37
N GLU A 44 -4.05 -2.72 3.45
CA GLU A 44 -5.29 -2.12 2.90
C GLU A 44 -6.40 -1.96 3.94
N ARG A 45 -6.38 -2.75 5.02
CA ARG A 45 -7.35 -2.68 6.13
C ARG A 45 -6.85 -1.88 7.33
N ASN A 46 -5.66 -1.29 7.27
CA ASN A 46 -4.95 -0.70 8.41
C ASN A 46 -4.80 -1.64 9.62
N ASP A 47 -4.75 -2.95 9.38
CA ASP A 47 -4.56 -3.96 10.42
C ASP A 47 -3.06 -4.18 10.68
N ILE A 48 -2.43 -3.21 11.34
CA ILE A 48 -0.99 -3.24 11.66
C ILE A 48 -0.63 -4.44 12.55
N SER A 49 -1.59 -4.99 13.32
CA SER A 49 -1.36 -6.15 14.19
C SER A 49 -0.95 -7.41 13.42
N ARG A 50 -1.26 -7.48 12.12
CA ARG A 50 -0.91 -8.59 11.22
C ARG A 50 0.38 -8.36 10.43
N LEU A 51 1.04 -7.23 10.61
CA LEU A 51 2.30 -6.93 9.95
C LEU A 51 3.49 -7.35 10.80
N PRO A 52 4.62 -7.75 10.18
CA PRO A 52 5.86 -7.92 10.91
C PRO A 52 6.28 -6.58 11.51
N GLY A 53 6.46 -6.53 12.83
CA GLY A 53 6.79 -5.32 13.56
C GLY A 53 8.17 -4.72 13.19
N GLY A 54 8.44 -3.52 13.70
CA GLY A 54 9.73 -2.85 13.53
C GLY A 54 9.99 -2.38 12.09
N ILE A 55 11.24 -2.54 11.63
CA ILE A 55 11.72 -2.02 10.33
C ILE A 55 10.94 -2.63 9.15
N PHE A 56 10.48 -3.87 9.28
CA PHE A 56 9.80 -4.60 8.22
C PHE A 56 8.45 -3.99 7.82
N SER A 57 7.68 -3.45 8.78
CA SER A 57 6.43 -2.73 8.47
C SER A 57 6.67 -1.54 7.53
N ARG A 58 7.73 -0.74 7.78
CA ARG A 58 8.08 0.40 6.93
C ARG A 58 8.58 -0.04 5.55
N ALA A 59 9.37 -1.11 5.49
CA ALA A 59 9.85 -1.68 4.23
C ALA A 59 8.68 -2.19 3.36
N PHE A 60 7.68 -2.81 3.97
CA PHE A 60 6.48 -3.30 3.26
C PHE A 60 5.66 -2.15 2.70
N VAL A 61 5.43 -1.10 3.49
CA VAL A 61 4.73 0.10 3.03
C VAL A 61 5.43 0.73 1.83
N ARG A 62 6.76 0.90 1.89
CA ARG A 62 7.52 1.49 0.77
C ARG A 62 7.45 0.64 -0.50
N SER A 63 7.68 -0.66 -0.36
CA SER A 63 7.66 -1.58 -1.50
C SER A 63 6.28 -1.62 -2.15
N TYR A 64 5.22 -1.63 -1.33
CA TYR A 64 3.86 -1.59 -1.84
C TYR A 64 3.57 -0.27 -2.55
N ALA A 65 3.91 0.88 -1.95
CA ALA A 65 3.73 2.21 -2.54
C ALA A 65 4.41 2.33 -3.91
N ALA A 66 5.66 1.87 -4.02
CA ALA A 66 6.41 1.88 -5.28
C ALA A 66 5.69 1.08 -6.37
N GLU A 67 5.20 -0.12 -6.05
CA GLU A 67 4.52 -1.00 -7.01
C GLU A 67 3.19 -0.40 -7.51
N ILE A 68 2.50 0.36 -6.67
CA ILE A 68 1.25 1.05 -7.05
C ILE A 68 1.46 2.50 -7.50
N GLY A 69 2.70 2.94 -7.66
CA GLY A 69 3.04 4.27 -8.20
C GLY A 69 2.72 5.44 -7.28
N VAL A 70 2.61 5.17 -5.97
CA VAL A 70 2.51 6.20 -4.94
C VAL A 70 3.92 6.48 -4.43
N ASP A 71 4.24 7.74 -4.16
CA ASP A 71 5.54 8.15 -3.63
C ASP A 71 5.84 7.43 -2.28
N PRO A 72 6.83 6.51 -2.24
CA PRO A 72 7.10 5.72 -1.04
C PRO A 72 7.56 6.55 0.15
N GLU A 73 8.29 7.64 -0.07
CA GLU A 73 8.85 8.47 1.00
C GLU A 73 7.78 9.40 1.58
N GLN A 74 6.85 9.89 0.76
CA GLN A 74 5.66 10.57 1.28
C GLN A 74 4.73 9.61 2.03
N THR A 75 4.65 8.35 1.60
CA THR A 75 3.77 7.34 2.20
C THR A 75 4.18 6.95 3.63
N VAL A 76 5.49 6.96 3.95
CA VAL A 76 6.00 6.59 5.29
C VAL A 76 6.32 7.79 6.19
N ARG A 77 6.11 9.00 5.70
CA ARG A 77 6.21 10.24 6.48
C ARG A 77 4.93 10.42 7.28
N LYS A 78 5.08 10.80 8.55
CA LYS A 78 3.97 11.27 9.39
C LYS A 78 3.49 12.63 8.89
#